data_AF-A0A914RJS1-F1
#
_entry.id   AF-A0A914RJS1-F1
#
_cell.length_a   1.000
_cell.length_b   1.000
_cell.length_c   1.000
_cell.angle_alpha   90.00
_cell.angle_beta   90.00
_cell.angle_gamma   90.00
#
_symmetry.space_group_name_H-M   'P 1'
#
loop_
_entity.id
_entity.type
_entity.pdbx_description
1 polymer ?
#
loop_
_entity_poly.entity_id
_entity_poly.type
_entity_poly.pdbx_seq_one_letter_code
_entity_poly.pdbx_strand_id
1 'polypeptide(L)'
;MIELPVNDGALIFDRYGLDVGLLAVDEAHCVSQWGHEFRSDYRCLSSIRDVIGDVPLMALTATATPEVKKDIIENLRMHKA
;
A
#
# COMPACT_ATOMS: atom_id res chain seq x y z
N MET A 1 14.23 2.26 9.89
CA MET A 1 12.86 2.26 10.43
C MET A 1 12.71 3.58 11.16
N ILE A 2 12.08 4.57 10.54
CA ILE A 2 11.83 5.85 11.22
C ILE A 2 10.58 5.61 12.06
N GLU A 3 10.71 5.62 13.39
CA GLU A 3 9.53 5.68 14.26
C GLU A 3 9.01 7.12 14.21
N LEU A 4 7.87 7.31 13.56
CA LEU A 4 7.22 8.61 13.45
C LEU A 4 6.03 8.65 14.40
N PRO A 5 5.91 9.71 15.22
CA PRO A 5 4.82 9.85 16.18
C PRO A 5 3.52 10.05 15.42
N VAL A 6 2.65 9.04 15.47
CA VAL A 6 1.30 9.04 14.90
C VAL A 6 0.32 9.72 15.85
N ASN A 7 0.64 10.94 16.31
CA ASN A 7 -0.28 11.72 17.14
C ASN A 7 -0.88 12.82 16.27
N ASP A 8 -2.20 12.77 16.12
CA ASP A 8 -3.10 13.79 15.52
C ASP A 8 -3.59 13.58 14.07
N GLY A 9 -3.41 12.39 13.48
CA GLY A 9 -4.07 12.03 12.20
C GLY A 9 -3.58 12.77 10.95
N ALA A 10 -2.79 13.85 11.12
CA ALA A 10 -2.06 14.51 10.04
C ALA A 10 -0.82 13.69 9.68
N LEU A 11 -0.77 13.16 8.45
CA LEU A 11 0.42 12.50 7.93
C LEU A 11 1.56 13.51 7.76
N ILE A 12 2.79 13.01 7.73
CA ILE A 12 3.99 13.83 7.52
C ILE A 12 3.91 14.70 6.25
N PHE A 13 3.17 14.25 5.24
CA PHE A 13 3.04 14.96 3.96
C PHE A 13 2.31 16.29 4.14
N ASP A 14 1.21 16.31 4.90
CA ASP A 14 0.45 17.52 5.23
C ASP A 14 1.31 18.54 5.98
N ARG A 15 2.11 18.08 6.95
CA ARG A 15 3.00 18.95 7.74
C ARG A 15 4.01 19.71 6.86
N TYR A 16 4.47 19.08 5.79
CA TYR A 16 5.50 19.64 4.91
C TYR A 16 4.92 20.20 3.60
N GLY A 17 3.60 20.20 3.42
CA GLY A 17 2.95 20.64 2.18
C GLY A 17 3.38 19.81 0.97
N LEU A 18 3.62 18.52 1.16
CA LEU A 18 4.06 17.61 0.11
C LEU A 18 2.85 17.02 -0.61
N ASP A 19 2.83 17.19 -1.94
CA ASP A 19 1.87 16.51 -2.80
C ASP A 19 2.43 15.13 -3.20
N VAL A 20 1.66 14.07 -2.96
CA VAL A 20 2.09 12.69 -3.22
C VAL A 20 1.67 12.30 -4.63
N GLY A 21 2.64 12.08 -5.52
CA GLY A 21 2.34 11.73 -6.92
C GLY A 21 2.16 10.25 -7.22
N LEU A 22 2.62 9.35 -6.33
CA LEU A 22 2.62 7.90 -6.55
C LEU A 22 2.70 7.16 -5.21
N LEU A 23 1.89 6.09 -5.06
CA LEU A 23 2.06 5.10 -4.02
C LEU A 23 2.76 3.86 -4.58
N ALA A 24 3.99 3.59 -4.13
CA ALA A 24 4.70 2.37 -4.46
C ALA A 24 4.69 1.40 -3.26
N VAL A 25 4.24 0.16 -3.49
CA VAL A 25 4.24 -0.92 -2.49
C VAL A 25 5.23 -1.99 -2.95
N ASP A 26 6.34 -2.10 -2.25
CA ASP A 26 7.31 -3.18 -2.45
C ASP A 26 6.87 -4.45 -1.70
N GLU A 27 7.36 -5.60 -2.14
CA GLU A 27 6.96 -6.93 -1.64
C GLU A 27 5.45 -7.14 -1.51
N ALA A 28 4.71 -6.70 -2.53
CA ALA A 28 3.25 -6.70 -2.54
C ALA A 28 2.64 -8.09 -2.30
N HIS A 29 3.37 -9.18 -2.55
CA HIS A 29 2.92 -10.54 -2.23
C HIS A 29 2.56 -10.74 -0.75
N CYS A 30 3.09 -9.92 0.17
CA CYS A 30 2.82 -9.98 1.61
C CYS A 30 1.33 -9.73 1.95
N VAL A 31 0.55 -9.13 1.04
CA VAL A 31 -0.88 -8.85 1.29
C VAL A 31 -1.78 -10.09 1.18
N SER A 32 -1.32 -11.12 0.46
CA SER A 32 -2.07 -12.35 0.23
C SER A 32 -1.78 -13.39 1.31
N GLN A 33 -2.85 -13.99 1.86
CA GLN A 33 -2.73 -15.12 2.81
C GLN A 33 -2.23 -16.40 2.15
N TRP A 34 -2.31 -16.47 0.83
CA TRP A 34 -1.77 -17.57 0.03
C TRP A 34 -0.28 -17.37 -0.29
N GLY A 35 0.26 -16.18 0.00
CA GLY A 35 1.68 -15.89 -0.11
C GLY A 35 2.49 -16.55 1.00
N HIS A 36 3.76 -16.84 0.70
CA HIS A 36 4.67 -17.49 1.64
C HIS A 36 5.04 -16.58 2.85
N GLU A 37 4.85 -15.27 2.73
CA GLU A 37 5.22 -14.26 3.74
C GLU A 37 4.07 -13.28 4.02
N PHE A 38 2.87 -13.79 4.31
CA PHE A 38 1.71 -12.96 4.64
C PHE A 38 1.97 -12.03 5.84
N ARG A 39 1.63 -10.74 5.69
CA ARG A 39 1.64 -9.71 6.74
C ARG A 39 0.30 -9.02 6.80
N SER A 40 -0.42 -9.16 7.92
CA SER A 40 -1.74 -8.53 8.13
C SER A 40 -1.73 -7.02 7.91
N ASP A 41 -0.64 -6.36 8.28
CA ASP A 41 -0.51 -4.89 8.22
C ASP A 41 -0.55 -4.37 6.78
N TYR A 42 -0.19 -5.19 5.79
CA TYR A 42 -0.24 -4.80 4.37
C TYR A 42 -1.67 -4.55 3.89
N ARG A 43 -2.68 -5.13 4.52
CA ARG A 43 -4.09 -4.87 4.16
C ARG A 43 -4.54 -3.46 4.52
N CYS A 44 -3.92 -2.87 5.54
CA CYS A 44 -4.15 -1.50 5.95
C CYS A 44 -3.52 -0.49 4.97
N LEU A 45 -2.66 -0.90 4.03
CA LEU A 45 -2.08 0.01 3.05
C LEU A 45 -3.14 0.64 2.14
N SER A 46 -4.29 0.00 1.94
CA SER A 46 -5.39 0.59 1.16
C SER A 46 -5.98 1.85 1.80
N SER A 47 -5.94 1.99 3.13
CA SER A 47 -6.46 3.17 3.82
C SER A 47 -5.54 4.38 3.73
N ILE A 48 -4.27 4.21 3.30
CA ILE A 48 -3.40 5.37 3.06
C ILE A 48 -3.97 6.27 1.96
N ARG A 49 -4.73 5.69 1.02
CA ARG A 49 -5.40 6.39 -0.09
C ARG A 49 -6.49 7.35 0.40
N ASP A 50 -7.06 7.09 1.58
CA ASP A 50 -8.03 8.00 2.20
C ASP A 50 -7.36 9.31 2.66
N VAL A 51 -6.03 9.31 2.79
CA VAL A 51 -5.24 10.49 3.20
C VAL A 51 -4.49 11.13 2.05
N ILE A 52 -3.80 10.33 1.23
CA ILE A 52 -2.99 10.87 0.11
C ILE A 52 -3.81 11.07 -1.18
N GLY A 53 -5.08 10.67 -1.19
CA GLY A 53 -5.95 10.71 -2.36
C GLY A 53 -5.80 9.51 -3.30
N ASP A 54 -6.55 9.54 -4.40
CA ASP A 54 -6.58 8.50 -5.44
C ASP A 54 -5.38 8.59 -6.39
N VAL A 55 -4.17 8.55 -5.83
CA VAL A 55 -2.92 8.63 -6.60
C VAL A 55 -2.66 7.29 -7.31
N PRO A 56 -1.92 7.30 -8.44
CA PRO A 56 -1.47 6.06 -9.08
C PRO A 56 -0.78 5.13 -8.08
N LEU A 57 -0.99 3.82 -8.25
CA LEU A 57 -0.42 2.78 -7.38
C LEU A 57 0.44 1.82 -8.20
N MET A 58 1.67 1.60 -7.75
CA MET A 58 2.58 0.59 -8.28
C MET A 58 2.83 -0.48 -7.23
N ALA A 59 2.43 -1.72 -7.52
CA ALA A 59 2.70 -2.88 -6.67
C ALA A 59 3.85 -3.69 -7.28
N LEU A 60 4.93 -3.87 -6.53
CA LEU A 60 6.16 -4.52 -6.95
C LEU A 60 6.38 -5.80 -6.15
N THR A 61 6.78 -6.87 -6.82
CA THR A 61 7.26 -8.08 -6.15
C THR A 61 8.00 -8.99 -7.13
N ALA A 62 8.93 -9.80 -6.63
CA ALA A 62 9.66 -10.78 -7.42
C ALA A 62 8.80 -11.99 -7.83
N THR A 63 7.83 -12.40 -6.99
CA THR A 63 6.99 -13.57 -7.25
C THR A 63 5.51 -13.28 -6.98
N ALA A 64 4.63 -13.71 -7.88
CA ALA A 64 3.18 -13.64 -7.70
C ALA A 64 2.50 -14.72 -8.54
N THR A 65 1.85 -15.70 -7.90
CA THR A 65 0.94 -16.60 -8.61
C THR A 65 -0.30 -15.80 -9.09
N PRO A 66 -1.11 -16.33 -10.02
CA PRO A 66 -2.35 -15.67 -10.45
C PRO A 66 -3.29 -15.32 -9.28
N GLU A 67 -3.36 -16.17 -8.26
CA GLU A 67 -4.15 -15.96 -7.05
C GLU A 67 -3.58 -14.82 -6.20
N VAL A 68 -2.26 -14.84 -5.94
CA VAL A 68 -1.58 -13.75 -5.22
C VAL A 68 -1.74 -12.43 -5.95
N LYS A 69 -1.65 -12.42 -7.29
CA LYS A 69 -1.85 -11.22 -8.11
C LYS A 69 -3.28 -10.68 -7.96
N LYS A 70 -4.28 -11.55 -7.93
CA LYS A 70 -5.68 -11.16 -7.72
C LYS A 70 -5.85 -10.56 -6.32
N ASP A 71 -5.31 -11.20 -5.30
CA ASP A 71 -5.33 -10.68 -3.93
C ASP A 71 -4.65 -9.32 -3.81
N ILE A 72 -3.52 -9.10 -4.50
CA ILE A 72 -2.84 -7.79 -4.55
C ILE A 72 -3.76 -6.71 -5.10
N ILE A 73 -4.39 -6.98 -6.26
CA ILE A 73 -5.29 -6.02 -6.92
C ILE A 73 -6.48 -5.67 -6.01
N GLU A 74 -7.10 -6.69 -5.40
CA GLU A 74 -8.28 -6.52 -4.55
C GLU A 74 -7.95 -5.80 -3.24
N ASN A 75 -6.91 -6.23 -2.52
CA ASN A 75 -6.57 -5.67 -1.21
C ASN A 75 -5.94 -4.28 -1.30
N LEU A 76 -5.19 -3.97 -2.36
CA LEU A 76 -4.63 -2.63 -2.59
C LEU A 76 -5.58 -1.70 -3.36
N ARG A 77 -6.82 -2.15 -3.66
CA ARG A 77 -7.83 -1.38 -4.39
C ARG A 77 -7.32 -0.82 -5.73
N MET A 78 -6.58 -1.64 -6.47
CA MET A 78 -6.04 -1.23 -7.78
C MET A 78 -7.16 -1.24 -8.82
N HIS A 79 -7.39 -0.10 -9.48
CA HIS A 79 -8.24 -0.04 -10.65
C HIS A 79 -7.45 -0.54 -11.87
N LYS A 80 -8.11 -1.35 -12.73
CA LYS A 80 -7.54 -1.62 -14.05
C LYS A 80 -7.57 -0.31 -14.86
N ALA A 81 -6.41 0.03 -15.43
CA ALA A 81 -6.31 1.04 -16.48
C ALA A 81 -7.06 0.60 -17.75
#